data_AF-A0A4Q5SD38-F1
#
_entry.id   AF-A0A4Q5SD38-F1
#
_cell.length_a   1.000
_cell.length_b   1.000
_cell.length_c   1.000
_cell.angle_alpha   90.00
_cell.angle_beta   90.00
_cell.angle_gamma   90.00
#
_symmetry.space_group_name_H-M   'P 1'
#
loop_
_entity.id
_entity.type
_entity.pdbx_description
1 polymer ?
#
loop_
_entity_poly.entity_id
_entity_poly.type
_entity_poly.pdbx_seq_one_letter_code
_entity_poly.pdbx_strand_id
1 'polypeptide(L)'
;MSQLYMLLNVRKSWVLAFILLSIVIPSCKKEKAVKPCEPRLILGKLTLKCDGEYEFRTNGGGTILINLERTQIIVKHDDYEKFRIEFWGANLDGDKILINFNHENLNGKHIKDRLLATRTLIFPDGAKITMASAGMDKEVGTISIYDGKESHQFDLASKTVKHSSLDASKALQLDRDEADGETGTFSMDDQGLEFFNIYNEATPGNKVNNRLKLGTIIRNEPTRVNDFFDDPRLGHT
;
A
#
# COMPACT_ATOMS: atom_id res chain seq x y z
N MET A 1 34.28 23.56 -53.82
CA MET A 1 35.25 24.62 -54.18
C MET A 1 35.39 25.56 -52.99
N SER A 2 36.65 25.83 -52.56
CA SER A 2 37.17 26.79 -51.56
C SER A 2 36.58 26.74 -50.13
N GLN A 3 37.26 26.26 -49.09
CA GLN A 3 38.47 26.79 -48.40
C GLN A 3 38.46 28.31 -48.15
N LEU A 4 38.40 28.71 -46.87
CA LEU A 4 39.36 29.69 -46.32
C LEU A 4 39.45 29.60 -44.78
N TYR A 5 40.67 29.33 -44.32
CA TYR A 5 41.15 29.51 -42.95
C TYR A 5 41.24 31.01 -42.61
N MET A 6 41.01 31.39 -41.35
CA MET A 6 41.68 32.57 -40.79
C MET A 6 42.00 32.37 -39.30
N LEU A 7 43.31 32.24 -39.05
CA LEU A 7 43.96 32.36 -37.75
C LEU A 7 43.90 33.81 -37.29
N LEU A 8 43.62 34.04 -36.00
CA LEU A 8 43.95 35.31 -35.35
C LEU A 8 44.58 35.07 -33.97
N ASN A 9 45.81 35.57 -33.92
CA ASN A 9 46.81 35.52 -32.89
C ASN A 9 46.66 36.77 -32.02
N VAL A 10 46.38 36.65 -30.71
CA VAL A 10 46.44 37.81 -29.80
C VAL A 10 47.20 37.45 -28.52
N ARG A 11 48.07 38.39 -28.18
CA ARG A 11 49.26 38.28 -27.32
C ARG A 11 48.93 38.21 -25.83
N LYS A 12 49.90 37.60 -25.11
CA LYS A 12 50.14 37.67 -23.67
C LYS A 12 50.05 39.10 -23.12
N SER A 13 49.37 39.27 -21.98
CA SER A 13 49.71 40.31 -21.01
C SER A 13 49.65 39.71 -19.62
N TRP A 14 50.79 39.73 -18.93
CA TRP A 14 50.96 39.31 -17.54
C TRP A 14 50.43 40.40 -16.61
N VAL A 15 49.49 40.05 -15.73
CA VAL A 15 49.19 40.83 -14.52
C VAL A 15 49.18 39.85 -13.35
N LEU A 16 50.25 39.86 -12.56
CA LEU A 16 50.30 39.20 -11.26
C LEU A 16 49.41 40.00 -10.29
N ALA A 17 48.23 39.47 -9.97
CA ALA A 17 47.45 39.91 -8.82
C ALA A 17 47.70 38.93 -7.66
N PHE A 18 48.44 39.38 -6.66
CA PHE A 18 48.58 38.68 -5.38
C PHE A 18 47.24 38.71 -4.64
N ILE A 19 46.43 37.67 -4.80
CA ILE A 19 45.23 37.43 -3.99
C ILE A 19 45.70 36.75 -2.70
N LEU A 20 45.67 37.49 -1.59
CA LEU A 20 45.77 36.92 -0.24
C LEU A 20 44.54 36.02 -0.03
N LEU A 21 44.74 34.72 -0.21
CA LEU A 21 43.75 33.69 0.07
C LEU A 21 43.70 33.50 1.59
N SER A 22 42.83 34.25 2.28
CA SER A 22 42.48 33.98 3.67
C SER A 22 41.81 32.61 3.74
N ILE A 23 42.57 31.60 4.15
CA ILE A 23 42.07 30.25 4.43
C ILE A 23 41.16 30.36 5.65
N VAL A 24 39.86 30.56 5.41
CA VAL A 24 38.83 30.38 6.42
C VAL A 24 38.72 28.87 6.61
N ILE A 25 39.36 28.35 7.65
CA ILE A 25 39.20 26.95 8.05
C ILE A 25 37.75 26.83 8.57
N PRO A 26 36.84 26.13 7.87
CA PRO A 26 35.51 25.94 8.40
C PRO A 26 35.65 25.14 9.69
N SER A 27 35.30 25.76 10.81
CA SER A 27 35.17 25.10 12.10
C SER A 27 34.20 23.94 11.90
N CYS A 28 34.75 22.72 11.82
CA CYS A 28 33.99 21.48 11.77
C CYS A 28 33.18 21.39 13.07
N LYS A 29 31.94 21.89 13.03
CA LYS A 29 30.93 21.52 14.02
C LYS A 29 30.80 20.00 13.91
N LYS A 30 31.18 19.28 14.98
CA LYS A 30 30.90 17.85 15.12
C LYS A 30 29.42 17.66 14.83
N GLU A 31 29.09 17.11 13.67
CA GLU A 31 27.72 16.70 13.38
C GLU A 31 27.32 15.74 14.47
N LYS A 32 26.26 16.09 15.21
CA LYS A 32 25.67 15.18 16.17
C LYS A 32 25.19 13.98 15.36
N ALA A 33 25.74 12.81 15.64
CA ALA A 33 25.32 11.57 15.00
C ALA A 33 23.79 11.49 15.06
N VAL A 34 23.14 11.48 13.89
CA VAL A 34 21.70 11.31 13.79
C VAL A 34 21.40 9.94 14.37
N LYS A 35 20.65 9.88 15.48
CA LYS A 35 20.26 8.60 16.07
C LYS A 35 19.48 7.82 14.99
N PRO A 36 19.84 6.56 14.69
CA PRO A 36 19.08 5.76 13.75
C PRO A 36 17.63 5.69 14.22
N CYS A 37 16.70 5.87 13.28
CA CYS A 37 15.30 5.70 13.60
C CYS A 37 15.03 4.24 14.02
N GLU A 38 14.23 4.06 15.07
CA GLU A 38 13.79 2.77 15.55
C GLU A 38 12.27 2.64 15.29
N PRO A 39 11.78 1.51 14.76
CA PRO A 39 10.35 1.25 14.66
C PRO A 39 9.65 1.36 16.01
N ARG A 40 8.45 1.93 16.01
CA ARG A 40 7.66 2.15 17.22
C ARG A 40 6.48 1.19 17.29
N LEU A 41 6.46 0.33 18.30
CA LEU A 41 5.29 -0.49 18.61
C LEU A 41 4.11 0.42 18.98
N ILE A 42 2.98 0.27 18.28
CA ILE A 42 1.74 1.00 18.59
C ILE A 42 0.96 0.23 19.65
N LEU A 43 0.55 -1.00 19.32
CA LEU A 43 -0.12 -1.93 20.22
C LEU A 43 -0.18 -3.31 19.56
N GLY A 44 -0.07 -4.38 20.35
CA GLY A 44 -0.22 -5.75 19.85
C GLY A 44 0.81 -6.06 18.77
N LYS A 45 0.31 -6.40 17.57
CA LYS A 45 1.15 -6.72 16.41
C LYS A 45 1.29 -5.56 15.42
N LEU A 46 0.76 -4.37 15.77
CA LEU A 46 0.86 -3.17 14.96
C LEU A 46 2.11 -2.34 15.32
N THR A 47 2.98 -2.13 14.34
CA THR A 47 4.21 -1.33 14.47
C THR A 47 4.23 -0.21 13.44
N LEU A 48 4.68 0.98 13.82
CA LEU A 48 4.99 2.08 12.91
C LEU A 48 6.48 2.05 12.56
N LYS A 49 6.79 1.89 11.27
CA LYS A 49 8.14 1.93 10.74
C LYS A 49 8.66 3.35 10.61
N CYS A 50 9.97 3.45 10.39
CA CYS A 50 10.70 4.70 10.27
C CYS A 50 10.34 5.56 9.06
N ASP A 51 9.83 4.94 8.01
CA ASP A 51 9.34 5.60 6.80
C ASP A 51 7.85 6.00 6.91
N GLY A 52 7.25 5.85 8.10
CA GLY A 52 5.84 6.18 8.35
C GLY A 52 4.86 5.10 7.90
N GLU A 53 5.32 3.95 7.41
CA GLU A 53 4.48 2.80 7.09
C GLU A 53 4.08 2.04 8.37
N TYR A 54 2.81 1.68 8.47
CA TYR A 54 2.35 0.76 9.50
C TYR A 54 2.49 -0.68 9.02
N GLU A 55 3.05 -1.56 9.86
CA GLU A 55 3.10 -3.00 9.63
C GLU A 55 2.29 -3.72 10.70
N PHE A 56 1.41 -4.62 10.25
CA PHE A 56 0.69 -5.57 11.10
C PHE A 56 1.02 -7.00 10.68
N ARG A 57 1.36 -7.84 11.65
CA ARG A 57 1.61 -9.28 11.46
C ARG A 57 0.41 -10.08 11.96
N THR A 58 -0.20 -10.86 11.08
CA THR A 58 -1.31 -11.77 11.43
C THR A 58 -0.78 -12.99 12.19
N ASN A 59 -1.66 -13.78 12.81
CA ASN A 59 -1.26 -14.98 13.56
C ASN A 59 -0.75 -16.12 12.67
N GLY A 60 -1.20 -16.17 11.41
CA GLY A 60 -0.88 -17.21 10.42
C GLY A 60 0.26 -16.89 9.47
N GLY A 61 1.05 -15.82 9.70
CA GLY A 61 2.20 -15.46 8.84
C GLY A 61 1.88 -14.47 7.72
N GLY A 62 0.64 -13.98 7.65
CA GLY A 62 0.27 -12.83 6.83
C GLY A 62 0.87 -11.52 7.34
N THR A 63 1.21 -10.62 6.42
CA THR A 63 1.70 -9.26 6.72
C THR A 63 0.87 -8.23 5.98
N ILE A 64 0.43 -7.20 6.69
CA ILE A 64 -0.28 -6.04 6.13
C ILE A 64 0.62 -4.82 6.32
N LEU A 65 0.96 -4.15 5.21
CA LEU A 65 1.68 -2.89 5.20
C LEU A 65 0.73 -1.78 4.76
N ILE A 66 0.63 -0.71 5.54
CA ILE A 66 -0.28 0.41 5.28
C ILE A 66 0.52 1.70 5.24
N ASN A 67 0.50 2.37 4.09
CA ASN A 67 1.04 3.70 3.93
C ASN A 67 -0.10 4.70 3.68
N LEU A 68 -0.45 5.46 4.72
CA LEU A 68 -1.56 6.43 4.66
C LEU A 68 -1.23 7.64 3.79
N GLU A 69 0.05 8.01 3.67
CA GLU A 69 0.48 9.14 2.84
C GLU A 69 0.40 8.82 1.35
N ARG A 70 0.81 7.61 0.97
CA ARG A 70 0.81 7.10 -0.41
C ARG A 70 -0.50 6.38 -0.79
N THR A 71 -1.47 6.35 0.12
CA THR A 71 -2.75 5.65 -0.04
C THR A 71 -2.59 4.24 -0.62
N GLN A 72 -1.69 3.47 0.01
CA GLN A 72 -1.31 2.12 -0.43
C GLN A 72 -1.41 1.12 0.73
N ILE A 73 -1.99 -0.05 0.44
CA ILE A 73 -1.91 -1.24 1.28
C ILE A 73 -1.20 -2.33 0.49
N ILE A 74 -0.28 -3.05 1.14
CA ILE A 74 0.37 -4.24 0.59
C ILE A 74 0.13 -5.40 1.54
N VAL A 75 -0.38 -6.50 1.00
CA VAL A 75 -0.58 -7.76 1.70
C VAL A 75 0.43 -8.79 1.21
N LYS A 76 1.08 -9.48 2.14
CA LYS A 76 2.07 -10.56 1.90
C LYS A 76 1.80 -11.74 2.83
N HIS A 77 2.49 -12.86 2.62
CA HIS A 77 2.39 -14.04 3.47
C HIS A 77 3.70 -14.84 3.47
N ASP A 78 4.08 -15.37 4.63
CA ASP A 78 5.36 -16.05 4.82
C ASP A 78 5.45 -17.37 4.01
N ASP A 79 4.33 -18.10 3.85
CA ASP A 79 4.23 -19.31 3.01
C ASP A 79 4.52 -19.08 1.51
N TYR A 80 4.49 -17.83 1.05
CA TYR A 80 4.87 -17.49 -0.31
C TYR A 80 5.55 -16.13 -0.35
N GLU A 81 6.88 -16.10 -0.21
CA GLU A 81 7.68 -14.86 -0.19
C GLU A 81 7.37 -13.88 -1.33
N LYS A 82 7.04 -14.41 -2.52
CA LYS A 82 6.76 -13.62 -3.71
C LYS A 82 5.29 -13.20 -3.82
N PHE A 83 4.41 -13.63 -2.92
CA PHE A 83 3.01 -13.22 -2.89
C PHE A 83 2.88 -11.76 -2.49
N ARG A 84 2.11 -11.02 -3.29
CA ARG A 84 1.76 -9.64 -3.03
C ARG A 84 0.38 -9.31 -3.59
N ILE A 85 -0.55 -8.91 -2.73
CA ILE A 85 -1.74 -8.16 -3.15
C ILE A 85 -1.50 -6.70 -2.80
N GLU A 86 -1.87 -5.79 -3.70
CA GLU A 86 -1.74 -4.35 -3.48
C GLU A 86 -3.09 -3.68 -3.70
N PHE A 87 -3.45 -2.81 -2.76
CA PHE A 87 -4.55 -1.87 -2.92
C PHE A 87 -3.94 -0.48 -3.02
N TRP A 88 -4.19 0.22 -4.12
CA TRP A 88 -3.69 1.57 -4.31
C TRP A 88 -4.69 2.40 -5.12
N GLY A 89 -4.44 3.70 -5.16
CA GLY A 89 -5.24 4.66 -5.89
C GLY A 89 -4.60 6.00 -5.64
N ALA A 90 -4.11 6.64 -6.70
CA ALA A 90 -3.40 7.91 -6.59
C ALA A 90 -4.32 9.04 -7.05
N ASN A 91 -4.26 10.17 -6.33
CA ASN A 91 -4.60 11.47 -6.89
C ASN A 91 -3.54 11.83 -7.94
N LEU A 92 -3.92 11.80 -9.21
CA LEU A 92 -3.18 12.36 -10.33
C LEU A 92 -4.01 13.51 -10.91
N ASP A 93 -3.58 14.71 -10.53
CA ASP A 93 -3.56 15.94 -11.33
C ASP A 93 -4.87 16.36 -12.05
N GLY A 94 -5.59 17.33 -11.47
CA GLY A 94 -6.75 18.02 -12.06
C GLY A 94 -8.05 17.98 -11.24
N ASP A 95 -9.19 18.26 -11.89
CA ASP A 95 -10.55 18.32 -11.30
C ASP A 95 -11.23 16.95 -11.08
N LYS A 96 -10.51 15.82 -11.21
CA LYS A 96 -11.09 14.48 -11.04
C LYS A 96 -10.75 13.92 -9.66
N ILE A 97 -11.78 13.63 -8.88
CA ILE A 97 -11.67 12.88 -7.63
C ILE A 97 -11.16 11.48 -7.98
N LEU A 98 -9.97 11.13 -7.46
CA LEU A 98 -9.45 9.77 -7.56
C LEU A 98 -9.70 9.04 -6.25
N ILE A 99 -10.27 7.85 -6.38
CA ILE A 99 -10.70 7.04 -5.26
C ILE A 99 -9.46 6.31 -4.74
N ASN A 100 -9.02 6.63 -3.51
CA ASN A 100 -7.92 5.92 -2.85
C ASN A 100 -8.27 4.43 -2.63
N PHE A 101 -7.24 3.57 -2.69
CA PHE A 101 -7.36 2.10 -2.54
C PHE A 101 -8.37 1.45 -3.52
N ASN A 102 -8.64 2.08 -4.66
CA ASN A 102 -9.60 1.57 -5.63
C ASN A 102 -9.05 0.42 -6.48
N HIS A 103 -7.77 0.47 -6.85
CA HIS A 103 -7.12 -0.51 -7.71
C HIS A 103 -6.61 -1.69 -6.89
N GLU A 104 -6.91 -2.90 -7.36
CA GLU A 104 -6.44 -4.16 -6.80
C GLU A 104 -5.45 -4.81 -7.78
N ASN A 105 -4.23 -5.04 -7.31
CA ASN A 105 -3.20 -5.73 -8.08
C ASN A 105 -2.78 -7.02 -7.38
N LEU A 106 -2.43 -8.01 -8.19
CA LEU A 106 -1.81 -9.26 -7.77
C LEU A 106 -0.43 -9.33 -8.42
N ASN A 107 0.64 -9.38 -7.61
CA ASN A 107 2.03 -9.39 -8.06
C ASN A 107 2.35 -8.34 -9.15
N GLY A 108 1.83 -7.11 -8.97
CA GLY A 108 2.04 -5.99 -9.87
C GLY A 108 1.08 -5.93 -11.08
N LYS A 109 0.38 -7.01 -11.44
CA LYS A 109 -0.66 -7.00 -12.46
C LYS A 109 -1.96 -6.46 -11.86
N HIS A 110 -2.55 -5.43 -12.48
CA HIS A 110 -3.90 -4.96 -12.13
C HIS A 110 -4.91 -6.06 -12.46
N ILE A 111 -5.81 -6.34 -11.51
CA ILE A 111 -6.84 -7.37 -11.60
C ILE A 111 -8.21 -6.74 -11.73
N LYS A 112 -8.52 -5.75 -10.89
CA LYS A 112 -9.80 -5.05 -10.91
C LYS A 112 -9.74 -3.76 -10.13
N ASP A 113 -10.82 -2.99 -10.24
CA ASP A 113 -11.14 -2.00 -9.22
C ASP A 113 -12.21 -2.52 -8.26
N ARG A 114 -12.34 -1.85 -7.12
CA ARG A 114 -13.42 -2.07 -6.17
C ARG A 114 -14.79 -1.78 -6.80
N LEU A 115 -15.77 -2.64 -6.55
CA LEU A 115 -17.14 -2.49 -7.09
C LEU A 115 -18.20 -2.09 -6.04
N LEU A 116 -17.83 -2.01 -4.76
CA LEU A 116 -18.72 -1.59 -3.66
C LEU A 116 -18.07 -0.51 -2.80
N ALA A 117 -18.83 0.13 -1.91
CA ALA A 117 -18.30 1.17 -1.01
C ALA A 117 -17.33 0.62 0.05
N THR A 118 -17.39 -0.67 0.35
CA THR A 118 -16.50 -1.33 1.30
C THR A 118 -15.83 -2.52 0.62
N ARG A 119 -14.54 -2.71 0.91
CA ARG A 119 -13.73 -3.83 0.41
C ARG A 119 -13.04 -4.50 1.58
N THR A 120 -13.16 -5.81 1.68
CA THR A 120 -12.53 -6.62 2.73
C THR A 120 -11.65 -7.69 2.13
N LEU A 121 -10.48 -7.90 2.72
CA LEU A 121 -9.64 -9.08 2.50
C LEU A 121 -9.54 -9.89 3.79
N ILE A 122 -9.89 -11.17 3.71
CA ILE A 122 -9.76 -12.14 4.80
C ILE A 122 -8.57 -13.05 4.49
N PHE A 123 -7.65 -13.16 5.44
CA PHE A 123 -6.51 -14.07 5.38
C PHE A 123 -6.95 -15.51 5.70
N PRO A 124 -6.18 -16.54 5.28
CA PRO A 124 -6.49 -17.94 5.59
C PRO A 124 -6.60 -18.25 7.09
N ASP A 125 -5.94 -17.47 7.95
CA ASP A 125 -5.98 -17.61 9.40
C ASP A 125 -7.17 -16.88 10.06
N GLY A 126 -8.00 -16.21 9.26
CA GLY A 126 -9.16 -15.45 9.72
C GLY A 126 -8.86 -13.98 10.07
N ALA A 127 -7.61 -13.51 9.98
CA ALA A 127 -7.34 -12.08 10.10
C ALA A 127 -8.02 -11.31 8.96
N LYS A 128 -8.52 -10.11 9.25
CA LYS A 128 -9.34 -9.32 8.32
C LYS A 128 -8.79 -7.91 8.20
N ILE A 129 -8.78 -7.37 6.98
CA ILE A 129 -8.62 -5.94 6.71
C ILE A 129 -9.79 -5.41 5.87
N THR A 130 -10.42 -4.35 6.37
CA THR A 130 -11.57 -3.68 5.74
C THR A 130 -11.18 -2.26 5.33
N MET A 131 -11.55 -1.85 4.11
CA MET A 131 -11.43 -0.49 3.59
C MET A 131 -12.82 0.06 3.30
N ALA A 132 -13.29 1.01 4.12
CA ALA A 132 -14.65 1.53 4.08
C ALA A 132 -14.72 2.98 3.58
N SER A 133 -15.68 3.24 2.69
CA SER A 133 -16.02 4.57 2.18
C SER A 133 -17.53 4.81 2.26
N ALA A 134 -17.97 6.07 2.16
CA ALA A 134 -19.39 6.42 2.21
C ALA A 134 -20.16 6.05 0.93
N GLY A 135 -19.46 5.69 -0.15
CA GLY A 135 -20.02 5.35 -1.45
C GLY A 135 -18.93 4.84 -2.39
N MET A 136 -19.31 4.13 -3.46
CA MET A 136 -18.35 3.54 -4.40
C MET A 136 -17.41 4.58 -5.03
N ASP A 137 -17.93 5.78 -5.28
CA ASP A 137 -17.26 6.94 -5.87
C ASP A 137 -16.55 7.83 -4.82
N LYS A 138 -16.51 7.41 -3.55
CA LYS A 138 -15.93 8.17 -2.45
C LYS A 138 -14.62 7.55 -1.99
N GLU A 139 -13.74 8.41 -1.53
CA GLU A 139 -12.52 8.01 -0.85
C GLU A 139 -12.85 7.12 0.37
N VAL A 140 -12.03 6.09 0.56
CA VAL A 140 -11.92 5.33 1.81
C VAL A 140 -11.54 6.29 2.92
N GLY A 141 -12.44 6.41 3.90
CA GLY A 141 -12.24 7.22 5.09
C GLY A 141 -11.69 6.41 6.27
N THR A 142 -11.89 5.10 6.29
CA THR A 142 -11.43 4.23 7.38
C THR A 142 -10.85 2.93 6.86
N ILE A 143 -9.74 2.50 7.46
CA ILE A 143 -9.22 1.14 7.34
C ILE A 143 -9.32 0.48 8.71
N SER A 144 -9.82 -0.76 8.76
CA SER A 144 -9.94 -1.55 9.99
C SER A 144 -9.15 -2.85 9.85
N ILE A 145 -8.50 -3.31 10.92
CA ILE A 145 -7.87 -4.63 11.02
C ILE A 145 -8.45 -5.37 12.22
N TYR A 146 -8.85 -6.62 12.05
CA TYR A 146 -9.27 -7.52 13.12
C TYR A 146 -8.52 -8.84 13.06
N ASP A 147 -7.99 -9.29 14.21
CA ASP A 147 -7.30 -10.57 14.32
C ASP A 147 -7.40 -11.10 15.76
N GLY A 148 -8.35 -12.02 15.98
CA GLY A 148 -8.65 -12.57 17.29
C GLY A 148 -9.07 -11.49 18.29
N LYS A 149 -8.17 -11.13 19.21
CA LYS A 149 -8.42 -10.09 20.22
C LYS A 149 -7.99 -8.69 19.79
N GLU A 150 -7.28 -8.57 18.67
CA GLU A 150 -6.71 -7.31 18.22
C GLU A 150 -7.69 -6.60 17.29
N SER A 151 -7.88 -5.31 17.52
CA SER A 151 -8.62 -4.43 16.62
C SER A 151 -7.87 -3.13 16.46
N HIS A 152 -7.65 -2.71 15.21
CA HIS A 152 -7.03 -1.43 14.86
C HIS A 152 -7.89 -0.72 13.85
N GLN A 153 -8.05 0.59 14.01
CA GLN A 153 -8.70 1.41 12.99
C GLN A 153 -7.87 2.65 12.70
N PHE A 154 -7.74 2.96 11.42
CA PHE A 154 -7.04 4.10 10.87
C PHE A 154 -8.07 5.11 10.35
N ASP A 155 -7.80 6.39 10.56
CA ASP A 155 -8.53 7.49 9.94
C ASP A 155 -7.67 8.08 8.82
N LEU A 156 -8.22 8.14 7.60
CA LEU A 156 -7.48 8.65 6.44
C LEU A 156 -7.45 10.19 6.42
N ALA A 157 -8.43 10.85 7.05
CA ALA A 157 -8.45 12.31 7.13
C ALA A 157 -7.30 12.82 8.03
N SER A 158 -7.12 12.24 9.21
CA SER A 158 -6.01 12.58 10.11
C SER A 158 -4.70 11.85 9.78
N LYS A 159 -4.73 10.83 8.92
CA LYS A 159 -3.60 9.93 8.61
C LYS A 159 -2.98 9.30 9.85
N THR A 160 -3.81 8.89 10.81
CA THR A 160 -3.37 8.28 12.07
C THR A 160 -4.21 7.08 12.48
N VAL A 161 -3.69 6.32 13.44
CA VAL A 161 -4.46 5.29 14.14
C VAL A 161 -5.45 5.97 15.09
N LYS A 162 -6.75 5.81 14.85
CA LYS A 162 -7.83 6.37 15.69
C LYS A 162 -8.21 5.45 16.85
N HIS A 163 -8.06 4.14 16.69
CA HIS A 163 -8.38 3.13 17.70
C HIS A 163 -7.41 1.96 17.62
N SER A 164 -7.04 1.41 18.77
CA SER A 164 -6.29 0.16 18.91
C SER A 164 -6.64 -0.51 20.23
N SER A 165 -6.91 -1.81 20.22
CA SER A 165 -7.28 -2.58 21.42
C SER A 165 -6.88 -4.05 21.32
N LEU A 166 -6.64 -4.67 22.48
CA LEU A 166 -6.36 -6.11 22.65
C LEU A 166 -7.49 -6.82 23.42
N ASP A 167 -8.73 -6.39 23.19
CA ASP A 167 -9.94 -6.90 23.84
C ASP A 167 -10.76 -7.69 22.82
N ALA A 168 -10.90 -8.99 23.04
CA ALA A 168 -11.63 -9.90 22.16
C ALA A 168 -13.12 -9.57 22.03
N SER A 169 -13.76 -9.13 23.11
CA SER A 169 -15.19 -8.78 23.06
C SER A 169 -15.38 -7.52 22.22
N LYS A 170 -14.50 -6.53 22.40
CA LYS A 170 -14.51 -5.29 21.62
C LYS A 170 -14.18 -5.54 20.15
N ALA A 171 -13.14 -6.35 19.86
CA ALA A 171 -12.74 -6.67 18.50
C ALA A 171 -13.88 -7.38 17.76
N LEU A 172 -14.48 -8.40 18.38
CA LEU A 172 -15.63 -9.12 17.83
C LEU A 172 -16.87 -8.23 17.63
N GLN A 173 -17.13 -7.30 18.55
CA GLN A 173 -18.24 -6.36 18.40
C GLN A 173 -18.01 -5.43 17.20
N LEU A 174 -16.84 -4.79 17.13
CA LEU A 174 -16.49 -3.89 16.01
C LEU A 174 -16.50 -4.61 14.66
N ASP A 175 -15.99 -5.85 14.63
CA ASP A 175 -16.00 -6.73 13.46
C ASP A 175 -17.43 -7.04 12.99
N ARG A 176 -18.36 -7.31 13.91
CA ARG A 176 -19.78 -7.59 13.60
C ARG A 176 -20.58 -6.36 13.20
N ASP A 177 -20.20 -5.19 13.70
CA ASP A 177 -20.91 -3.93 13.43
C ASP A 177 -20.44 -3.29 12.11
N GLU A 178 -19.30 -3.73 11.57
CA GLU A 178 -18.76 -3.28 10.28
C GLU A 178 -19.20 -4.22 9.14
N ALA A 179 -19.78 -3.64 8.08
CA ALA A 179 -20.14 -4.40 6.88
C ALA A 179 -18.88 -4.75 6.09
N ASP A 180 -18.70 -6.01 5.68
CA ASP A 180 -17.50 -6.40 4.93
C ASP A 180 -17.47 -5.85 3.49
N GLY A 181 -18.62 -5.50 2.92
CA GLY A 181 -18.74 -5.09 1.52
C GLY A 181 -18.32 -6.20 0.56
N GLU A 182 -17.55 -5.86 -0.46
CA GLU A 182 -16.97 -6.83 -1.39
C GLU A 182 -15.88 -7.62 -0.67
N THR A 183 -16.04 -8.93 -0.45
CA THR A 183 -15.11 -9.70 0.39
C THR A 183 -14.30 -10.70 -0.41
N GLY A 184 -12.98 -10.58 -0.29
CA GLY A 184 -11.98 -11.41 -0.94
C GLY A 184 -11.19 -12.22 0.05
N THR A 185 -10.58 -13.28 -0.46
CA THR A 185 -9.58 -14.08 0.24
C THR A 185 -8.62 -14.66 -0.79
N PHE A 186 -7.60 -15.35 -0.31
CA PHE A 186 -6.67 -16.08 -1.16
C PHE A 186 -6.38 -17.44 -0.55
N SER A 187 -6.02 -18.40 -1.40
CA SER A 187 -5.51 -19.70 -0.98
C SER A 187 -4.15 -19.93 -1.62
N MET A 188 -3.28 -20.63 -0.92
CA MET A 188 -1.95 -21.00 -1.39
C MET A 188 -1.72 -22.48 -1.16
N ASP A 189 -1.01 -23.10 -2.09
CA ASP A 189 -0.52 -24.46 -1.99
C ASP A 189 0.84 -24.58 -2.72
N ASP A 190 1.31 -25.80 -2.91
CA ASP A 190 2.58 -26.09 -3.60
C ASP A 190 2.54 -25.74 -5.10
N GLN A 191 1.35 -25.66 -5.71
CA GLN A 191 1.18 -25.32 -7.12
C GLN A 191 1.16 -23.82 -7.34
N GLY A 192 0.60 -23.05 -6.40
CA GLY A 192 0.45 -21.63 -6.60
C GLY A 192 -0.46 -20.94 -5.62
N LEU A 193 -1.14 -19.92 -6.14
CA LEU A 193 -2.05 -19.06 -5.42
C LEU A 193 -3.32 -18.83 -6.24
N GLU A 194 -4.46 -18.82 -5.56
CA GLU A 194 -5.73 -18.33 -6.08
C GLU A 194 -6.18 -17.13 -5.25
N PHE A 195 -6.51 -16.02 -5.92
CA PHE A 195 -7.12 -14.83 -5.33
C PHE A 195 -8.57 -14.74 -5.82
N PHE A 196 -9.54 -14.65 -4.92
CA PHE A 196 -10.96 -14.73 -5.26
C PHE A 196 -11.84 -13.96 -4.28
N ASN A 197 -12.99 -13.48 -4.77
CA ASN A 197 -14.09 -13.05 -3.91
C ASN A 197 -14.88 -14.25 -3.39
N ILE A 198 -15.48 -14.10 -2.21
CA ILE A 198 -16.27 -15.13 -1.54
C ILE A 198 -17.72 -14.71 -1.29
N TYR A 199 -17.96 -13.45 -0.94
CA TYR A 199 -19.31 -12.91 -0.73
C TYR A 199 -19.30 -11.38 -0.81
N ASN A 200 -20.51 -10.83 -0.89
CA ASN A 200 -20.78 -9.41 -0.66
C ASN A 200 -21.61 -9.24 0.62
N GLU A 201 -21.31 -8.23 1.42
CA GLU A 201 -22.06 -7.89 2.64
C GLU A 201 -22.24 -6.37 2.72
N ALA A 202 -23.31 -5.86 2.12
CA ALA A 202 -23.58 -4.41 2.13
C ALA A 202 -24.14 -3.92 3.48
N THR A 203 -24.68 -4.84 4.29
CA THR A 203 -25.21 -4.57 5.62
C THR A 203 -24.68 -5.65 6.55
N PRO A 204 -24.19 -5.31 7.76
CA PRO A 204 -23.57 -6.32 8.63
C PRO A 204 -24.53 -7.48 8.92
N GLY A 205 -24.02 -8.70 8.81
CA GLY A 205 -24.78 -9.95 8.99
C GLY A 205 -25.51 -10.46 7.73
N ASN A 206 -25.63 -9.65 6.66
CA ASN A 206 -26.38 -10.00 5.45
C ASN A 206 -25.43 -10.37 4.31
N LYS A 207 -24.82 -11.56 4.41
CA LYS A 207 -23.87 -12.08 3.42
C LYS A 207 -24.59 -12.70 2.22
N VAL A 208 -24.22 -12.25 1.03
CA VAL A 208 -24.64 -12.81 -0.26
C VAL A 208 -23.43 -13.51 -0.88
N ASN A 209 -23.45 -14.84 -0.88
CA ASN A 209 -22.35 -15.64 -1.44
C ASN A 209 -22.14 -15.31 -2.92
N ASN A 210 -20.89 -15.01 -3.26
CA ASN A 210 -20.49 -14.66 -4.61
C ASN A 210 -19.03 -15.08 -4.80
N ARG A 211 -18.82 -16.38 -5.01
CA ARG A 211 -17.48 -16.88 -5.31
C ARG A 211 -17.11 -16.46 -6.73
N LEU A 212 -16.15 -15.54 -6.85
CA LEU A 212 -15.64 -15.08 -8.14
C LEU A 212 -14.12 -15.18 -8.12
N LYS A 213 -13.58 -16.03 -9.01
CA LYS A 213 -12.14 -16.15 -9.19
C LYS A 213 -11.61 -14.87 -9.85
N LEU A 214 -10.60 -14.24 -9.23
CA LEU A 214 -10.04 -12.98 -9.70
C LEU A 214 -8.70 -13.19 -10.40
N GLY A 215 -7.79 -13.92 -9.77
CA GLY A 215 -6.45 -14.13 -10.29
C GLY A 215 -5.78 -15.40 -9.79
N THR A 216 -4.80 -15.89 -10.54
CA THR A 216 -3.91 -16.97 -10.06
C THR A 216 -2.46 -16.71 -10.40
N ILE A 217 -1.58 -17.34 -9.63
CA ILE A 217 -0.14 -17.37 -9.87
C ILE A 217 0.32 -18.82 -9.80
N ILE A 218 1.17 -19.24 -10.74
CA ILE A 218 1.93 -20.49 -10.62
C ILE A 218 3.16 -20.21 -9.76
N ARG A 219 3.40 -20.99 -8.70
CA ARG A 219 4.38 -20.66 -7.64
C ARG A 219 5.79 -20.33 -8.19
N ASN A 220 6.23 -21.08 -9.20
CA ASN A 220 7.54 -20.95 -9.85
C ASN A 220 7.60 -19.85 -10.93
N GLU A 221 6.46 -19.30 -11.34
CA GLU A 221 6.32 -18.22 -12.32
C GLU A 221 5.60 -17.01 -11.68
N PRO A 222 6.17 -16.40 -10.62
CA PRO A 222 5.53 -15.39 -9.78
C PRO A 222 5.12 -14.11 -10.52
N THR A 223 5.72 -13.86 -11.69
CA THR A 223 5.42 -12.71 -12.55
C THR A 223 4.32 -13.01 -13.58
N ARG A 224 3.94 -14.27 -13.73
CA ARG A 224 2.88 -14.72 -14.64
C ARG A 224 1.56 -14.82 -13.88
N VAL A 225 0.88 -13.69 -13.83
CA VAL A 225 -0.45 -13.58 -13.23
C VAL A 225 -1.49 -13.87 -14.30
N ASN A 226 -2.30 -14.91 -14.09
CA ASN A 226 -3.50 -15.12 -14.91
C ASN A 226 -4.65 -14.35 -14.28
N ASP A 227 -5.15 -13.37 -15.02
CA ASP A 227 -6.30 -12.54 -14.65
C ASP A 227 -7.58 -13.16 -15.22
N PHE A 228 -8.60 -13.31 -14.38
CA PHE A 228 -9.89 -13.91 -14.73
C PHE A 228 -11.06 -12.92 -14.58
N PHE A 229 -10.79 -11.70 -14.12
CA PHE A 229 -11.85 -10.74 -13.85
C PHE A 229 -12.24 -9.99 -15.14
N ASP A 230 -13.50 -10.15 -15.55
CA ASP A 230 -14.10 -9.35 -16.62
C ASP A 230 -14.90 -8.22 -15.97
N ASP A 231 -14.45 -6.97 -16.17
CA ASP A 231 -15.06 -5.81 -15.52
C ASP A 231 -16.44 -5.51 -16.14
N PRO A 232 -17.54 -5.71 -15.40
CA PRO A 232 -18.89 -5.53 -15.95
C PRO A 232 -19.21 -4.09 -16.33
N ARG A 233 -18.39 -3.12 -15.94
CA ARG A 233 -18.55 -1.69 -16.26
C ARG A 233 -18.01 -1.37 -17.65
N LEU A 234 -17.06 -2.15 -18.12
CA LEU A 234 -16.45 -2.00 -19.44
C LEU A 234 -17.21 -2.93 -20.38
N GLY A 235 -18.41 -2.49 -20.81
CA GLY A 235 -19.27 -3.28 -21.69
C GLY A 235 -18.47 -3.99 -22.79
N HIS A 236 -18.67 -5.30 -22.91
CA HIS A 236 -17.85 -6.23 -23.67
C HIS A 236 -17.34 -5.65 -25.01
N THR A 237 -16.02 -5.66 -25.21
CA THR A 237 -15.41 -5.71 -26.56
C THR A 237 -15.14 -7.15 -26.95
#